data_AF-A0A9D9X4T6-F1
#
_entry.id   AF-A0A9D9X4T6-F1
#
_cell.length_a   1.000
_cell.length_b   1.000
_cell.length_c   1.000
_cell.angle_alpha   90.00
_cell.angle_beta   90.00
_cell.angle_gamma   90.00
#
_symmetry.space_group_name_H-M   'P 1'
#
loop_
_entity.id
_entity.type
_entity.pdbx_description
1 polymer ?
#
loop_
_entity_poly.entity_id
_entity_poly.type
_entity_poly.pdbx_seq_one_letter_code
_entity_poly.pdbx_strand_id
1 'polypeptide(L)'
;MGRLWSQVPVVVKRRLGWSAVACVGVPWLLATAAKTAFQPGIANDPDHMTRFIDILAISASVFALSMVCTVALGCVLVAAMKGPSYLGDEFPADRP
;
A
#
# COMPACT_ATOMS: atom_id res chain seq x y z
N MET A 1 -6.75 1.25 -19.39
CA MET A 1 -5.88 1.29 -18.19
C MET A 1 -4.40 0.98 -18.42
N GLY A 2 -4.02 -0.01 -19.26
CA GLY A 2 -2.63 -0.49 -19.35
C GLY A 2 -1.55 0.53 -19.73
N ARG A 3 -1.83 1.47 -20.65
CA ARG A 3 -0.86 2.51 -21.08
C ARG A 3 -0.56 3.58 -20.02
N LEU A 4 -1.51 3.92 -19.17
CA LEU A 4 -1.31 4.91 -18.10
C LEU A 4 -0.44 4.33 -16.98
N TRP A 5 -0.65 3.05 -16.67
CA TRP A 5 0.13 2.40 -15.63
C TRP A 5 1.58 2.18 -16.06
N SER A 6 1.89 2.06 -17.36
CA SER A 6 3.28 1.97 -17.84
C SER A 6 4.06 3.28 -17.69
N GLN A 7 3.38 4.44 -17.65
CA GLN A 7 4.01 5.75 -17.44
C GLN A 7 4.43 5.99 -15.97
N VAL A 8 3.90 5.21 -15.03
CA VAL A 8 4.27 5.34 -13.61
C VAL A 8 5.68 4.75 -13.40
N PRO A 9 6.62 5.50 -12.80
CA PRO A 9 7.98 5.03 -12.59
C PRO A 9 8.01 3.76 -11.74
N VAL A 10 8.93 2.86 -12.07
CA VAL A 10 9.07 1.55 -11.42
C VAL A 10 9.31 1.68 -9.92
N VAL A 11 10.01 2.74 -9.49
CA VAL A 11 10.25 3.05 -8.07
C VAL A 11 8.93 3.28 -7.31
N VAL A 12 7.99 4.01 -7.91
CA VAL A 12 6.68 4.28 -7.28
C VAL A 12 5.85 3.01 -7.22
N LYS A 13 5.84 2.19 -8.29
CA LYS A 13 5.16 0.89 -8.27
C LYS A 13 5.70 -0.03 -7.18
N ARG A 14 7.03 -0.09 -7.05
CA ARG A 14 7.69 -0.92 -6.04
C ARG A 14 7.36 -0.44 -4.63
N ARG A 15 7.43 0.87 -4.37
CA ARG A 15 7.05 1.46 -3.07
C ARG A 15 5.58 1.23 -2.74
N LEU A 16 4.69 1.41 -3.70
CA LEU A 16 3.26 1.16 -3.52
C LEU A 16 2.97 -0.31 -3.20
N GLY A 17 3.67 -1.24 -3.87
CA GLY A 17 3.60 -2.67 -3.55
C GLY A 17 4.07 -2.96 -2.13
N TRP A 18 5.20 -2.39 -1.70
CA TRP A 18 5.68 -2.52 -0.33
C TRP A 18 4.71 -1.93 0.69
N SER A 19 4.11 -0.77 0.40
CA SER A 19 3.09 -0.16 1.26
C SER A 19 1.86 -1.05 1.39
N ALA A 20 1.36 -1.63 0.29
CA ALA A 20 0.23 -2.54 0.32
C ALA A 20 0.51 -3.79 1.18
N VAL A 21 1.71 -4.38 1.04
CA VAL A 21 2.16 -5.51 1.87
C VAL A 21 2.26 -5.10 3.34
N ALA A 22 2.83 -3.92 3.63
CA ALA A 22 2.95 -3.41 4.99
C ALA A 22 1.59 -3.15 5.64
N CYS A 23 0.60 -2.63 4.89
CA CYS A 23 -0.74 -2.37 5.40
C CYS A 23 -1.49 -3.63 5.87
N VAL A 24 -1.17 -4.79 5.31
CA VAL A 24 -1.76 -6.07 5.75
C VAL A 24 -0.86 -6.74 6.81
N GLY A 25 0.46 -6.69 6.60
CA GLY A 25 1.42 -7.33 7.50
C GLY A 25 1.47 -6.69 8.89
N VAL A 26 1.42 -5.36 8.99
CA VAL A 26 1.55 -4.64 10.27
C VAL A 26 0.37 -4.92 11.21
N PRO A 27 -0.91 -4.76 10.80
CA PRO A 27 -2.03 -5.07 11.68
C PRO A 27 -2.10 -6.54 12.06
N TRP A 28 -1.72 -7.44 11.13
CA TRP A 28 -1.70 -8.88 11.41
C TRP A 28 -0.64 -9.26 12.44
N LEU A 29 0.59 -8.73 12.30
CA LEU A 29 1.66 -8.94 13.27
C LEU A 29 1.27 -8.37 14.64
N LEU A 30 0.69 -7.18 14.68
CA LEU A 30 0.17 -6.58 15.92
C LEU A 30 -0.93 -7.43 16.55
N ALA A 31 -1.86 -7.97 15.76
CA ALA A 31 -2.92 -8.85 16.26
C ALA A 31 -2.35 -10.15 16.84
N THR A 32 -1.38 -10.77 16.15
CA THR A 32 -0.72 -11.98 16.66
C THR A 32 0.05 -11.70 17.95
N ALA A 33 0.76 -10.57 18.05
CA ALA A 33 1.45 -10.16 19.27
C ALA A 33 0.46 -9.88 20.41
N ALA A 34 -0.64 -9.17 20.13
CA ALA A 34 -1.67 -8.88 21.13
C ALA A 34 -2.30 -10.17 21.68
N LYS A 35 -2.53 -11.18 20.84
CA LYS A 35 -3.05 -12.49 21.29
C LYS A 35 -2.11 -13.22 22.25
N THR A 36 -0.79 -12.99 22.20
CA THR A 36 0.14 -13.56 23.18
C THR A 36 0.08 -12.91 24.56
N ALA A 37 -0.59 -11.77 24.70
CA ALA A 37 -0.78 -11.09 25.99
C ALA A 37 -2.10 -11.49 26.68
N PHE A 38 -3.10 -11.96 25.93
CA PHE A 38 -4.43 -12.32 26.42
C PHE A 38 -4.60 -13.85 26.45
N GLN A 39 -3.85 -14.55 27.29
CA GLN A 39 -4.02 -15.99 27.51
C GLN A 39 -5.26 -16.30 28.40
N PRO A 40 -5.95 -17.43 28.14
CA PRO A 40 -7.04 -17.90 29.00
C PRO A 40 -6.48 -18.24 30.38
N GLY A 41 -6.93 -17.50 31.41
CA GLY A 41 -6.44 -17.60 32.78
C GLY A 41 -6.16 -16.25 33.47
N ILE A 42 -5.98 -15.15 32.71
CA ILE A 42 -5.78 -13.79 33.25
C ILE A 42 -7.02 -12.90 33.06
N ALA A 43 -7.84 -13.16 32.03
CA ALA A 43 -9.02 -12.36 31.68
C ALA A 43 -10.34 -13.12 31.92
N ASN A 44 -11.38 -12.38 32.32
CA ASN A 44 -12.71 -12.90 32.68
C ASN A 44 -13.47 -13.50 31.48
N ASP A 45 -13.15 -13.08 30.24
CA ASP A 45 -13.77 -13.59 29.01
C ASP A 45 -12.79 -13.53 27.79
N PRO A 46 -11.87 -14.50 27.66
CA PRO A 46 -10.76 -14.45 26.69
C PRO A 46 -11.21 -14.60 25.23
N ASP A 47 -12.32 -15.29 24.97
CA ASP A 47 -12.84 -15.50 23.62
C ASP A 47 -13.38 -14.21 23.01
N HIS A 48 -14.05 -13.39 23.82
CA HIS A 48 -14.60 -12.12 23.39
C HIS A 48 -13.49 -11.11 23.02
N MET A 49 -12.45 -11.00 23.87
CA MET A 49 -11.31 -10.13 23.60
C MET A 49 -10.54 -10.55 22.34
N THR A 50 -10.33 -11.86 22.15
CA THR A 50 -9.64 -12.38 20.96
C THR A 50 -10.38 -12.03 19.67
N ARG A 51 -11.71 -12.16 19.66
CA ARG A 51 -12.54 -11.78 18.50
C ARG A 51 -12.51 -10.27 18.24
N PHE A 52 -12.50 -9.45 19.29
CA PHE A 52 -12.38 -8.00 19.15
C PHE A 52 -11.07 -7.57 18.52
N ILE A 53 -9.95 -8.19 18.93
CA ILE A 53 -8.63 -7.95 18.33
C ILE A 53 -8.64 -8.28 16.84
N ASP A 54 -9.27 -9.38 16.44
CA ASP A 54 -9.38 -9.77 15.02
C ASP A 54 -10.21 -8.78 14.20
N ILE A 55 -11.34 -8.31 14.73
CA ILE A 55 -12.18 -7.30 14.06
C ILE A 55 -11.40 -5.99 13.86
N LEU A 56 -10.65 -5.57 14.88
CA LEU A 56 -9.79 -4.38 14.79
C LEU A 56 -8.67 -4.56 13.77
N ALA A 57 -8.05 -5.74 13.73
CA ALA A 57 -6.98 -6.02 12.77
C ALA A 57 -7.49 -5.98 11.32
N ILE A 58 -8.66 -6.59 11.06
CA ILE A 58 -9.28 -6.62 9.72
C ILE A 58 -9.70 -5.20 9.30
N SER A 59 -10.40 -4.46 10.18
CA SER A 59 -10.86 -3.10 9.86
C SER A 59 -9.70 -2.13 9.64
N ALA A 60 -8.64 -2.19 10.46
CA ALA A 60 -7.44 -1.39 10.28
C ALA A 60 -6.72 -1.73 8.96
N SER A 61 -6.63 -3.01 8.60
CA SER A 61 -6.03 -3.47 7.33
C SER A 61 -6.79 -2.92 6.11
N VAL A 62 -8.12 -3.02 6.13
CA VAL A 62 -8.98 -2.53 5.04
C VAL A 62 -8.88 -1.00 4.92
N PHE A 63 -8.90 -0.29 6.04
CA PHE A 63 -8.74 1.16 6.06
C PHE A 63 -7.39 1.59 5.50
N ALA A 64 -6.29 0.98 5.94
CA ALA A 64 -4.95 1.28 5.44
C ALA A 64 -4.82 0.98 3.94
N LEU A 65 -5.40 -0.13 3.47
CA LEU A 65 -5.39 -0.48 2.05
C LEU A 65 -6.18 0.53 1.21
N SER A 66 -7.29 1.06 1.72
CA SER A 66 -8.06 2.12 1.06
C SER A 66 -7.22 3.41 0.88
N MET A 67 -6.43 3.79 1.89
CA MET A 67 -5.49 4.93 1.78
C MET A 67 -4.40 4.68 0.73
N VAL A 68 -3.84 3.47 0.67
CA VAL A 68 -2.85 3.14 -0.38
C VAL A 68 -3.48 3.23 -1.77
N CYS A 69 -4.73 2.79 -1.93
CA CYS A 69 -5.48 2.94 -3.17
C CYS A 69 -5.70 4.40 -3.58
N THR A 70 -6.02 5.30 -2.64
CA THR A 70 -6.19 6.73 -2.96
C THR A 70 -4.87 7.36 -3.40
N VAL A 71 -3.75 7.03 -2.73
CA VAL A 71 -2.41 7.47 -3.14
C VAL A 71 -2.03 6.93 -4.51
N ALA A 72 -2.33 5.66 -4.79
CA ALA A 72 -2.08 5.03 -6.09
C ALA A 72 -2.79 5.77 -7.23
N LEU A 73 -4.07 6.12 -7.02
CA LEU A 73 -4.84 6.91 -7.98
C LEU A 73 -4.22 8.29 -8.19
N GLY A 74 -3.80 8.96 -7.12
CA GLY A 74 -3.07 10.24 -7.21
C GLY A 74 -1.80 10.15 -8.05
N CYS A 75 -0.99 9.11 -7.86
CA CYS A 75 0.21 8.89 -8.67
C CYS A 75 -0.11 8.66 -10.16
N VAL A 76 -1.19 7.93 -10.46
CA VAL A 76 -1.63 7.69 -11.84
C VAL A 76 -2.10 9.00 -12.49
N LEU A 77 -2.84 9.83 -11.76
CA LEU A 77 -3.30 11.13 -12.25
C LEU A 77 -2.13 12.08 -12.55
N VAL A 78 -1.13 12.15 -11.67
CA VAL A 78 0.08 12.96 -11.91
C VAL A 78 0.85 12.45 -13.12
N ALA A 79 0.98 11.13 -13.28
CA ALA A 79 1.62 10.54 -14.46
C ALA A 79 0.85 10.85 -15.75
N ALA A 80 -0.49 10.89 -15.69
CA ALA A 80 -1.32 11.29 -16.82
C ALA A 80 -1.08 12.76 -17.22
N MET A 81 -0.98 13.66 -16.24
CA MET A 81 -0.77 15.10 -16.49
C MET A 81 0.62 15.43 -17.03
N LYS A 82 1.66 14.66 -16.66
CA LYS A 82 3.03 14.88 -17.16
C LYS A 82 3.20 14.56 -18.65
N GLY A 83 2.30 13.79 -19.25
CA GLY A 83 2.42 13.37 -20.64
C GLY A 83 3.60 12.41 -20.88
N PRO A 84 3.75 11.89 -22.10
CA PRO A 84 4.88 11.03 -22.47
C PRO A 84 6.19 11.80 -22.36
N SER A 85 7.28 11.13 -21.95
CA SER A 85 8.62 11.72 -21.97
C SER A 85 8.98 12.08 -23.41
N TYR A 86 8.89 13.36 -23.74
CA TYR A 86 9.35 13.87 -25.03
C TYR A 86 10.87 13.85 -25.01
N LEU A 87 11.47 12.83 -25.64
CA LEU A 87 12.87 12.87 -26.02
C LEU A 87 12.95 13.93 -27.14
N GLY A 88 13.48 15.10 -26.81
CA GLY A 88 13.73 16.15 -27.80
C GLY A 88 14.61 15.59 -28.92
N ASP A 89 14.33 16.03 -30.14
CA ASP A 89 15.10 15.64 -31.33
C ASP A 89 16.57 16.04 -31.16
N GLU A 90 17.48 15.25 -31.73
CA GLU A 90 18.93 15.51 -31.63
C GLU A 90 19.26 16.88 -32.22
N PHE A 91 20.10 17.65 -31.53
CA PHE A 91 20.47 18.98 -31.98
C PHE A 91 21.24 18.87 -33.31
N PRO A 92 21.01 19.76 -34.31
CA PRO A 92 21.59 19.61 -35.65
C PRO A 92 23.13 19.52 -35.73
N ALA A 93 23.83 19.85 -34.65
CA ALA A 93 25.29 19.81 -34.55
C ALA A 93 25.87 18.40 -34.36
N ASP A 94 25.05 17.40 -33.99
CA ASP A 94 25.49 16.01 -33.77
C ASP A 94 25.28 15.11 -35.01
N ARG A 95 24.93 15.68 -36.17
CA ARG A 95 24.83 14.93 -37.43
C ARG A 95 26.21 14.85 -38.10
N PRO A 96 26.71 13.64 -38.45
CA PRO A 96 28.02 13.46 -39.07
C PRO A 96 28.09 14.04 -40.49
#